data_AF-A0AAU1JQ31-F1
#
_entry.id   AF-A0AAU1JQ31-F1
#
_cell.length_a   1.000
_cell.length_b   1.000
_cell.length_c   1.000
_cell.angle_alpha   90.00
_cell.angle_beta   90.00
_cell.angle_gamma   90.00
#
_symmetry.space_group_name_H-M   'P 1'
#
loop_
_entity.id
_entity.type
_entity.pdbx_description
1 polymer ?
#
loop_
_entity_poly.entity_id
_entity_poly.type
_entity_poly.pdbx_seq_one_letter_code
_entity_poly.pdbx_strand_id
1 'polypeptide(L)'
;MITVGVEEEYLLLDPATGQPAARSEQVRRAAGLDDAAEESEVQPELLQAQVEVATPVCQGLTEVAGHLLRLRHALSTAAERSGCRLAATASAPLAGEDQVPVTSGRRYGRLYDQGGRMAEELLVNGMHVHVGVPDRETGVAVLNRLRVWLSTILAMSANSPFWEGRDTSFASWRTLVFSRWPVGGVPPHFASVSDYQESIDALVASSVISDTGQLYWHARLSERYPTVEVRCMDVQLRVDDAAMLAGIVRALAATALRDHQDGVTGQKVRPEILQAAMWHAARHGLSSTLLDTRGRPASAGDVLCELVEHITPALEEHGDTRHVEPLISRLLREGTGADQQRNALARGGDIAALTNFITQETILGAPDTS
;
A
#
# COMPACT_ATOMS: atom_id res chain seq x y z
N MET A 1 -12.01 -20.97 -3.11
CA MET A 1 -12.13 -19.58 -3.62
C MET A 1 -11.26 -18.71 -2.75
N ILE A 2 -10.40 -17.87 -3.35
CA ILE A 2 -9.45 -17.03 -2.63
C ILE A 2 -10.09 -15.65 -2.41
N THR A 3 -10.29 -15.30 -1.14
CA THR A 3 -10.85 -14.02 -0.71
C THR A 3 -9.79 -12.93 -0.64
N VAL A 4 -10.23 -11.68 -0.75
CA VAL A 4 -9.37 -10.49 -0.71
C VAL A 4 -9.98 -9.42 0.19
N GLY A 5 -9.14 -8.69 0.93
CA GLY A 5 -9.52 -7.47 1.66
C GLY A 5 -8.50 -6.38 1.37
N VAL A 6 -8.93 -5.12 1.34
CA VAL A 6 -8.06 -3.97 1.06
C VAL A 6 -8.19 -2.94 2.16
N GLU A 7 -7.05 -2.49 2.67
CA GLU A 7 -6.93 -1.32 3.53
C GLU A 7 -6.30 -0.16 2.74
N GLU A 8 -6.83 1.06 2.89
CA GLU A 8 -6.23 2.26 2.32
C GLU A 8 -6.13 3.37 3.38
N GLU A 9 -4.96 3.97 3.48
CA GLU A 9 -4.70 5.13 4.32
C GLU A 9 -4.78 6.40 3.44
N TYR A 10 -5.34 7.49 3.96
CA TYR A 10 -5.46 8.75 3.24
C TYR A 10 -4.98 9.93 4.09
N LEU A 11 -4.47 10.96 3.41
CA LEU A 11 -4.22 12.26 4.02
C LEU A 11 -5.47 13.15 3.97
N LEU A 12 -5.61 13.96 5.01
CA LEU A 12 -6.53 15.08 5.08
C LEU A 12 -5.73 16.36 4.83
N LEU A 13 -6.13 17.13 3.83
CA LEU A 13 -5.42 18.36 3.43
C LEU A 13 -6.30 19.59 3.64
N ASP A 14 -5.69 20.68 4.08
CA ASP A 14 -6.31 22.00 4.08
C ASP A 14 -6.54 22.45 2.61
N PRO A 15 -7.76 22.85 2.22
CA PRO A 15 -8.08 23.18 0.84
C PRO A 15 -7.41 24.47 0.34
N ALA A 16 -7.01 25.38 1.23
CA ALA A 16 -6.39 26.65 0.88
C ALA A 16 -4.87 26.52 0.80
N THR A 17 -4.25 25.77 1.72
CA THR A 17 -2.78 25.66 1.79
C THR A 17 -2.22 24.37 1.19
N GLY A 18 -3.03 23.31 1.09
CA GLY A 18 -2.59 21.97 0.70
C GLY A 18 -1.76 21.24 1.77
N GLN A 19 -1.66 21.79 2.99
CA GLN A 19 -0.92 21.20 4.10
C GLN A 19 -1.76 20.14 4.84
N PRO A 20 -1.12 19.18 5.53
CA PRO A 20 -1.82 18.21 6.38
C PRO A 20 -2.72 18.89 7.41
N ALA A 21 -4.00 18.50 7.45
CA ALA A 21 -5.01 19.05 8.34
C ALA A 21 -5.36 18.04 9.44
N ALA A 22 -5.06 18.39 10.70
CA ALA A 22 -5.40 17.58 11.87
C ALA A 22 -6.92 17.55 12.13
N ARG A 23 -7.64 16.74 11.34
CA ARG A 23 -9.11 16.68 11.31
C ARG A 23 -9.67 15.25 11.34
N SER A 24 -8.83 14.24 11.58
CA SER A 24 -9.22 12.83 11.49
C SER A 24 -10.44 12.48 12.34
N GLU A 25 -10.52 12.97 13.58
CA GLU A 25 -11.64 12.73 14.48
C GLU A 25 -12.95 13.37 13.97
N GLN A 26 -12.88 14.62 13.48
CA GLN A 26 -14.04 15.32 12.92
C GLN A 26 -14.56 14.58 11.68
N VAL A 27 -13.65 14.15 10.79
CA VAL A 27 -13.99 13.41 9.58
C VAL A 27 -14.62 12.06 9.92
N ARG A 28 -14.03 11.28 10.84
CA ARG A 28 -14.58 9.99 11.28
C ARG A 28 -16.00 10.11 11.82
N ARG A 29 -16.22 11.09 12.72
CA ARG A 29 -17.56 11.39 13.26
C ARG A 29 -18.54 11.81 12.17
N ALA A 30 -18.11 12.66 11.23
CA ALA A 30 -18.95 13.18 10.16
C ALA A 30 -19.29 12.13 9.08
N ALA A 31 -18.43 11.13 8.88
CA ALA A 31 -18.70 10.01 8.00
C ALA A 31 -19.85 9.14 8.54
N GLY A 32 -20.15 9.23 9.83
CA GLY A 32 -21.24 8.48 10.47
C GLY A 32 -20.97 6.98 10.50
N LEU A 33 -19.68 6.61 10.56
CA LEU A 33 -19.20 5.23 10.48
C LEU A 33 -18.75 4.65 11.85
N ASP A 34 -19.08 5.31 12.98
CA ASP A 34 -18.78 4.85 14.37
C ASP A 34 -20.11 4.84 15.20
N ASP A 35 -20.41 4.00 16.21
CA ASP A 35 -19.67 3.07 17.10
C ASP A 35 -20.59 1.88 17.48
N ALA A 36 -20.15 0.64 17.29
CA ALA A 36 -20.70 -0.56 17.98
C ALA A 36 -19.82 -1.83 17.87
N ALA A 37 -18.86 -1.88 16.94
CA ALA A 37 -17.99 -3.03 16.76
C ALA A 37 -16.51 -2.60 16.81
N GLU A 38 -15.63 -3.49 17.27
CA GLU A 38 -14.16 -3.39 17.19
C GLU A 38 -13.63 -3.44 15.72
N GLU A 39 -14.53 -3.31 14.74
CA GLU A 39 -14.36 -3.46 13.28
C GLU A 39 -15.08 -2.31 12.56
N SER A 40 -14.71 -1.06 12.86
CA SER A 40 -15.19 0.10 12.10
C SER A 40 -14.53 0.11 10.71
N GLU A 41 -15.30 0.41 9.67
CA GLU A 41 -14.78 0.59 8.31
C GLU A 41 -13.80 1.78 8.22
N VAL A 42 -13.79 2.68 9.22
CA VAL A 42 -12.89 3.83 9.28
C VAL A 42 -12.15 3.89 10.60
N GLN A 43 -10.83 3.79 10.52
CA GLN A 43 -9.94 3.78 11.67
C GLN A 43 -9.12 5.06 11.74
N PRO A 44 -8.71 5.49 12.95
CA PRO A 44 -7.74 6.56 13.08
C PRO A 44 -6.33 6.05 12.75
N GLU A 45 -5.48 6.96 12.31
CA GLU A 45 -4.05 6.69 12.12
C GLU A 45 -3.17 7.34 13.18
N LEU A 46 -1.85 7.09 13.16
CA LEU A 46 -0.91 7.66 14.13
C LEU A 46 -1.02 9.18 14.27
N LEU A 47 -1.06 9.89 13.14
CA LEU A 47 -1.15 11.35 13.11
C LEU A 47 -2.58 11.78 12.77
N GLN A 48 -3.06 12.85 13.41
CA GLN A 48 -4.44 13.31 13.28
C GLN A 48 -4.81 13.88 11.91
N ALA A 49 -3.86 13.89 10.95
CA ALA A 49 -4.09 14.26 9.56
C ALA A 49 -4.34 13.06 8.64
N GLN A 50 -4.50 11.87 9.19
CA GLN A 50 -4.69 10.65 8.41
C GLN A 50 -5.92 9.87 8.87
N VAL A 51 -6.53 9.15 7.95
CA VAL A 51 -7.64 8.22 8.18
C VAL A 51 -7.39 6.95 7.37
N GLU A 52 -7.69 5.80 7.97
CA GLU A 52 -7.60 4.48 7.32
C GLU A 52 -9.01 3.96 7.05
N VAL A 53 -9.20 3.27 5.93
CA VAL A 53 -10.39 2.47 5.67
C VAL A 53 -10.04 1.03 5.36
N ALA A 54 -10.95 0.12 5.68
CA ALA A 54 -10.85 -1.29 5.32
C ALA A 54 -12.12 -1.76 4.61
N THR A 55 -11.97 -2.49 3.51
CA THR A 55 -13.09 -3.21 2.90
C THR A 55 -13.48 -4.40 3.77
N PRO A 56 -14.73 -4.89 3.67
CA PRO A 56 -15.06 -6.25 4.09
C PRO A 56 -14.23 -7.28 3.33
N VAL A 57 -14.35 -8.55 3.74
CA VAL A 57 -13.80 -9.68 2.99
C VAL A 57 -14.59 -9.85 1.69
N CYS A 58 -13.95 -9.58 0.55
CA CYS A 58 -14.51 -9.66 -0.79
C CYS A 58 -14.18 -11.00 -1.47
N GLN A 59 -15.06 -11.43 -2.37
CA GLN A 59 -14.90 -12.63 -3.21
C GLN A 59 -14.31 -12.30 -4.59
N GLY A 60 -14.28 -11.02 -4.99
CA GLY A 60 -13.73 -10.59 -6.27
C GLY A 60 -13.52 -9.09 -6.39
N LEU A 61 -12.87 -8.67 -7.48
CA LEU A 61 -12.41 -7.28 -7.66
C LEU A 61 -13.54 -6.28 -7.88
N THR A 62 -14.68 -6.71 -8.43
CA THR A 62 -15.86 -5.84 -8.55
C THR A 62 -16.39 -5.41 -7.18
N GLU A 63 -16.39 -6.31 -6.20
CA GLU A 63 -16.77 -5.98 -4.82
C GLU A 63 -15.75 -5.04 -4.17
N VAL A 64 -14.45 -5.32 -4.34
CA VAL A 64 -13.37 -4.45 -3.84
C VAL A 64 -13.52 -3.03 -4.38
N ALA A 65 -13.64 -2.88 -5.70
CA ALA A 65 -13.80 -1.57 -6.34
C ALA A 65 -15.06 -0.85 -5.85
N GLY A 66 -16.19 -1.55 -5.72
CA GLY A 66 -17.44 -0.99 -5.22
C GLY A 66 -17.34 -0.50 -3.77
N HIS A 67 -16.72 -1.28 -2.89
CA HIS A 67 -16.51 -0.88 -1.49
C HIS A 67 -15.56 0.31 -1.38
N LEU A 68 -14.41 0.29 -2.07
CA LEU A 68 -13.46 1.41 -2.06
C LEU A 68 -14.09 2.69 -2.60
N LEU A 69 -14.82 2.62 -3.71
CA LEU A 69 -15.51 3.79 -4.28
C LEU A 69 -16.51 4.40 -3.28
N ARG A 70 -17.34 3.57 -2.65
CA ARG A 70 -18.29 4.01 -1.62
C ARG A 70 -17.56 4.67 -0.44
N LEU A 71 -16.51 4.02 0.08
CA LEU A 71 -15.75 4.51 1.24
C LEU A 71 -15.06 5.83 0.95
N ARG A 72 -14.39 5.95 -0.20
CA ARG A 72 -13.74 7.18 -0.64
C ARG A 72 -14.74 8.33 -0.83
N HIS A 73 -15.91 8.08 -1.39
CA HIS A 73 -16.96 9.11 -1.50
C HIS A 73 -17.52 9.54 -0.14
N ALA A 74 -17.77 8.60 0.77
CA ALA A 74 -18.26 8.89 2.11
C ALA A 74 -17.24 9.72 2.90
N LEU A 75 -15.97 9.32 2.89
CA LEU A 75 -14.89 10.06 3.53
C LEU A 75 -14.62 11.41 2.89
N SER A 76 -14.65 11.53 1.56
CA SER A 76 -14.46 12.81 0.87
C SER A 76 -15.57 13.80 1.26
N THR A 77 -16.83 13.33 1.29
CA THR A 77 -17.98 14.14 1.76
C THR A 77 -17.80 14.57 3.22
N ALA A 78 -17.32 13.67 4.08
CA ALA A 78 -17.07 13.97 5.49
C ALA A 78 -15.89 14.93 5.71
N ALA A 79 -14.84 14.80 4.90
CA ALA A 79 -13.69 15.71 4.87
C ALA A 79 -14.12 17.13 4.51
N GLU A 80 -14.91 17.28 3.45
CA GLU A 80 -15.43 18.59 3.01
C GLU A 80 -16.28 19.25 4.09
N ARG A 81 -17.18 18.50 4.73
CA ARG A 81 -17.99 18.99 5.88
C ARG A 81 -17.13 19.40 7.07
N SER A 82 -15.96 18.81 7.22
CA SER A 82 -14.99 19.10 8.29
C SER A 82 -13.97 20.18 7.90
N GLY A 83 -14.11 20.80 6.72
CA GLY A 83 -13.25 21.87 6.24
C GLY A 83 -11.90 21.42 5.68
N CYS A 84 -11.78 20.16 5.25
CA CYS A 84 -10.57 19.60 4.65
C CYS A 84 -10.91 18.80 3.38
N ARG A 85 -9.90 18.24 2.69
CA ARG A 85 -10.07 17.39 1.51
C ARG A 85 -9.35 16.06 1.73
N LEU A 86 -9.99 14.98 1.26
CA LEU A 86 -9.39 13.65 1.25
C LEU A 86 -8.40 13.53 0.08
N ALA A 87 -7.21 13.01 0.34
CA ALA A 87 -6.16 12.86 -0.66
C ALA A 87 -5.51 11.46 -0.59
N ALA A 88 -5.66 10.70 -1.66
CA ALA A 88 -4.97 9.43 -1.90
C ALA A 88 -3.55 9.67 -2.44
N THR A 89 -2.67 10.19 -1.58
CA THR A 89 -1.23 10.34 -1.84
C THR A 89 -0.44 9.64 -0.75
N ALA A 90 0.59 8.90 -1.12
CA ALA A 90 1.34 8.08 -0.17
C ALA A 90 2.35 8.87 0.66
N SER A 91 2.55 10.15 0.36
CA SER A 91 3.28 11.09 1.19
C SER A 91 2.62 12.46 1.17
N ALA A 92 2.76 13.22 2.26
CA ALA A 92 2.36 14.62 2.30
C ALA A 92 3.22 15.44 1.31
N PRO A 93 2.64 16.03 0.25
CA PRO A 93 3.42 16.81 -0.71
C PRO A 93 4.00 18.08 -0.08
N LEU A 94 3.32 18.63 0.92
CA LEU A 94 3.68 19.83 1.67
C LEU A 94 3.85 19.52 3.16
N ALA A 95 4.72 20.29 3.81
CA ALA A 95 4.78 20.35 5.27
C ALA A 95 3.96 21.53 5.81
N GLY A 96 3.33 21.32 6.97
CA GLY A 96 2.78 22.39 7.79
C GLY A 96 3.88 23.15 8.53
N GLU A 97 3.55 24.34 9.05
CA GLU A 97 4.44 25.07 9.96
C GLU A 97 4.51 24.38 11.33
N ASP A 98 3.38 23.84 11.78
CA ASP A 98 3.25 23.10 13.03
C ASP A 98 3.32 21.59 12.80
N GLN A 99 3.80 20.88 13.82
CA GLN A 99 3.74 19.41 13.84
C GLN A 99 2.30 18.93 13.93
N VAL A 100 1.96 17.91 13.14
CA VAL A 100 0.66 17.27 13.21
C VAL A 100 0.54 16.53 14.55
N PRO A 101 -0.52 16.78 15.35
CA PRO A 101 -0.70 16.10 16.62
C PRO A 101 -0.86 14.59 16.46
N VAL A 102 -0.36 13.84 17.45
CA VAL A 102 -0.53 12.38 17.56
C VAL A 102 -1.96 12.07 17.98
N THR A 103 -2.55 11.02 17.40
CA THR A 103 -3.87 10.53 17.81
C THR A 103 -3.82 10.04 19.27
N SER A 104 -4.85 10.39 20.05
CA SER A 104 -4.95 9.97 21.44
C SER A 104 -5.02 8.43 21.56
N GLY A 105 -4.14 7.85 22.36
CA GLY A 105 -4.16 6.42 22.66
C GLY A 105 -2.81 5.92 23.14
N ARG A 106 -2.81 4.97 24.08
CA ARG A 106 -1.55 4.46 24.67
C ARG A 106 -0.64 3.81 23.62
N ARG A 107 -1.21 3.20 22.57
CA ARG A 107 -0.46 2.59 21.46
C ARG A 107 0.27 3.66 20.64
N TYR A 108 -0.46 4.67 20.16
CA TYR A 108 0.11 5.74 19.35
C TYR A 108 1.15 6.59 20.09
N GLY A 109 0.90 6.90 21.37
CA GLY A 109 1.87 7.61 22.20
C GLY A 109 3.21 6.86 22.34
N ARG A 110 3.16 5.55 22.60
CA ARG A 110 4.39 4.73 22.67
C ARG A 110 5.13 4.66 21.35
N LEU A 111 4.41 4.49 20.24
CA LEU A 111 5.01 4.44 18.90
C LEU A 111 5.72 5.76 18.57
N TYR A 112 5.09 6.89 18.92
CA TYR A 112 5.66 8.21 18.73
C TYR A 112 6.93 8.41 19.57
N ASP A 113 6.88 8.09 20.87
CA ASP A 113 8.02 8.21 21.78
C ASP A 113 9.21 7.34 21.32
N GLN A 114 8.95 6.12 20.84
CA GLN A 114 9.97 5.21 20.35
C GLN A 114 10.59 5.66 19.03
N GLY A 115 9.79 6.19 18.11
CA GLY A 115 10.26 6.66 16.80
C GLY A 115 11.01 7.99 16.86
N GLY A 116 10.82 8.78 17.92
CA GLY A 116 11.38 10.13 18.04
C GLY A 116 11.02 10.98 16.82
N ARG A 117 12.00 11.69 16.25
CA ARG A 117 11.76 12.53 15.04
C ARG A 117 11.24 11.75 13.84
N MET A 118 11.55 10.45 13.72
CA MET A 118 11.04 9.66 12.59
C MET A 118 9.51 9.48 12.67
N ALA A 119 8.92 9.54 13.86
CA ALA A 119 7.47 9.46 14.02
C ALA A 119 6.74 10.71 13.51
N GLU A 120 7.39 11.87 13.52
CA GLU A 120 6.87 13.10 12.93
C GLU A 120 6.78 13.00 11.40
N GLU A 121 7.62 12.16 10.79
CA GLU A 121 7.66 11.91 9.35
C GLU A 121 6.68 10.82 8.90
N LEU A 122 5.86 10.25 9.79
CA LEU A 122 4.85 9.23 9.45
C LEU A 122 3.59 9.81 8.78
N LEU A 123 3.72 10.89 8.02
CA LEU A 123 2.70 11.42 7.10
C LEU A 123 2.72 10.68 5.76
N VAL A 124 2.77 9.35 5.83
CA VAL A 124 2.84 8.45 4.69
C VAL A 124 1.69 7.46 4.73
N ASN A 125 1.16 7.10 3.56
CA ASN A 125 -0.09 6.35 3.44
C ASN A 125 0.04 5.17 2.50
N GLY A 126 -0.34 3.99 2.97
CA GLY A 126 -0.27 2.74 2.25
C GLY A 126 -1.59 2.26 1.66
N MET A 127 -1.43 1.27 0.79
CA MET A 127 -2.47 0.32 0.45
C MET A 127 -2.01 -1.06 0.95
N HIS A 128 -2.83 -1.75 1.72
CA HIS A 128 -2.58 -3.12 2.16
C HIS A 128 -3.57 -4.07 1.51
N VAL A 129 -3.09 -5.21 1.04
CA VAL A 129 -3.95 -6.24 0.45
C VAL A 129 -3.79 -7.53 1.24
N HIS A 130 -4.90 -7.97 1.82
CA HIS A 130 -5.04 -9.25 2.49
C HIS A 130 -5.55 -10.29 1.51
N VAL A 131 -4.90 -11.46 1.47
CA VAL A 131 -5.36 -12.61 0.69
C VAL A 131 -5.53 -13.82 1.59
N GLY A 132 -6.73 -14.43 1.55
CA GLY A 132 -7.07 -15.62 2.33
C GLY A 132 -6.16 -16.80 2.03
N VAL A 133 -5.65 -17.45 3.08
CA VAL A 133 -4.87 -18.69 3.01
C VAL A 133 -5.48 -19.76 3.93
N PRO A 134 -5.35 -21.06 3.60
CA PRO A 134 -6.04 -22.12 4.36
C PRO A 134 -5.48 -22.30 5.78
N ASP A 135 -4.17 -22.11 5.96
CA ASP A 135 -3.46 -22.29 7.22
C ASP A 135 -2.14 -21.49 7.22
N ARG A 136 -1.48 -21.43 8.38
CA ARG A 136 -0.27 -20.63 8.58
C ARG A 136 0.93 -21.23 7.85
N GLU A 137 1.03 -22.55 7.77
CA GLU A 137 2.08 -23.27 7.06
C GLU A 137 2.08 -22.89 5.57
N THR A 138 0.90 -22.97 4.96
CA THR A 138 0.65 -22.51 3.59
C THR A 138 0.90 -21.01 3.46
N GLY A 139 0.47 -20.22 4.45
CA GLY A 139 0.76 -18.79 4.51
C GLY A 139 2.26 -18.48 4.43
N VAL A 140 3.11 -19.17 5.19
CA VAL A 140 4.58 -19.02 5.11
C VAL A 140 5.10 -19.39 3.73
N ALA A 141 4.58 -20.48 3.14
CA ALA A 141 4.98 -20.90 1.80
C ALA A 141 4.63 -19.86 0.72
N VAL A 142 3.45 -19.23 0.83
CA VAL A 142 3.02 -18.13 -0.04
C VAL A 142 3.89 -16.90 0.19
N LEU A 143 4.06 -16.48 1.45
CA LEU A 143 4.87 -15.32 1.83
C LEU A 143 6.28 -15.41 1.24
N ASN A 144 6.93 -16.58 1.37
CA ASN A 144 8.27 -16.81 0.82
C ASN A 144 8.34 -16.62 -0.71
N ARG A 145 7.28 -17.00 -1.45
CA ARG A 145 7.20 -16.88 -2.91
C ARG A 145 6.89 -15.45 -3.36
N LEU A 146 6.11 -14.70 -2.60
CA LEU A 146 5.80 -13.30 -2.90
C LEU A 146 7.03 -12.39 -2.84
N ARG A 147 8.06 -12.74 -2.06
CA ARG A 147 9.26 -11.91 -1.81
C ARG A 147 9.91 -11.35 -3.08
N VAL A 148 9.98 -12.13 -4.15
CA VAL A 148 10.63 -11.72 -5.41
C VAL A 148 9.79 -10.75 -6.25
N TRP A 149 8.50 -10.63 -5.95
CA TRP A 149 7.56 -9.77 -6.68
C TRP A 149 7.30 -8.43 -6.00
N LEU A 150 7.68 -8.28 -4.72
CA LEU A 150 7.38 -7.08 -3.93
C LEU A 150 7.96 -5.79 -4.54
N SER A 151 9.14 -5.84 -5.17
CA SER A 151 9.73 -4.69 -5.85
C SER A 151 8.98 -4.30 -7.11
N THR A 152 8.47 -5.29 -7.86
CA THR A 152 7.65 -5.04 -9.05
C THR A 152 6.33 -4.39 -8.65
N ILE A 153 5.66 -4.93 -7.62
CA ILE A 153 4.42 -4.37 -7.09
C ILE A 153 4.64 -2.93 -6.57
N LEU A 154 5.71 -2.70 -5.82
CA LEU A 154 6.08 -1.36 -5.37
C LEU A 154 6.27 -0.40 -6.55
N ALA A 155 7.04 -0.81 -7.57
CA ALA A 155 7.30 0.01 -8.74
C ALA A 155 6.01 0.41 -9.47
N MET A 156 5.05 -0.52 -9.59
CA MET A 156 3.73 -0.27 -10.19
C MET A 156 2.87 0.68 -9.34
N SER A 157 2.93 0.53 -8.01
CA SER A 157 2.08 1.28 -7.07
C SER A 157 2.59 2.68 -6.73
N ALA A 158 3.80 3.06 -7.16
CA ALA A 158 4.48 4.26 -6.70
C ALA A 158 3.64 5.55 -6.85
N ASN A 159 3.39 6.25 -5.74
CA ASN A 159 2.49 7.42 -5.66
C ASN A 159 2.90 8.42 -4.57
N SER A 160 4.20 8.57 -4.32
CA SER A 160 4.74 9.54 -3.35
C SER A 160 6.00 10.24 -3.85
N PRO A 161 5.93 11.04 -4.94
CA PRO A 161 7.11 11.71 -5.48
C PRO A 161 7.54 12.97 -4.72
N PHE A 162 6.62 13.59 -3.96
CA PHE A 162 6.85 14.87 -3.29
C PHE A 162 6.99 14.72 -1.77
N TRP A 163 7.85 15.54 -1.18
CA TRP A 163 8.04 15.69 0.26
C TRP A 163 8.44 17.13 0.58
N GLU A 164 7.80 17.76 1.58
CA GLU A 164 8.16 19.10 2.05
C GLU A 164 8.25 20.16 0.92
N GLY A 165 7.33 20.10 -0.05
CA GLY A 165 7.24 21.03 -1.17
C GLY A 165 8.27 20.81 -2.27
N ARG A 166 8.97 19.67 -2.29
CA ARG A 166 9.99 19.34 -3.29
C ARG A 166 9.77 17.97 -3.90
N ASP A 167 10.11 17.83 -5.19
CA ASP A 167 10.26 16.51 -5.79
C ASP A 167 11.48 15.82 -5.17
N THR A 168 11.25 14.67 -4.55
CA THR A 168 12.29 13.87 -3.88
C THR A 168 13.21 13.18 -4.87
N SER A 169 12.86 13.19 -6.15
CA SER A 169 13.37 12.31 -7.20
C SER A 169 13.08 10.83 -6.98
N PHE A 170 12.34 10.41 -5.95
CA PHE A 170 11.86 9.03 -5.79
C PHE A 170 10.45 8.89 -6.36
N ALA A 171 10.07 7.71 -6.82
CA ALA A 171 8.69 7.42 -7.21
C ALA A 171 7.83 7.06 -5.97
N SER A 172 8.40 6.32 -5.02
CA SER A 172 7.81 6.05 -3.71
C SER A 172 8.72 6.56 -2.60
N TRP A 173 8.48 7.77 -2.11
CA TRP A 173 9.16 8.29 -0.92
C TRP A 173 8.70 7.59 0.36
N ARG A 174 7.44 7.12 0.41
CA ARG A 174 6.90 6.33 1.53
C ARG A 174 7.80 5.15 1.88
N THR A 175 8.32 4.45 0.88
CA THR A 175 9.24 3.32 1.09
C THR A 175 10.51 3.73 1.83
N LEU A 176 11.05 4.92 1.55
CA LEU A 176 12.26 5.44 2.18
C LEU A 176 11.98 5.93 3.60
N VAL A 177 10.77 6.43 3.85
CA VAL A 177 10.34 6.77 5.20
C VAL A 177 10.32 5.52 6.08
N PHE A 178 9.65 4.46 5.63
CA PHE A 178 9.54 3.19 6.37
C PHE A 178 10.84 2.39 6.45
N SER A 179 11.77 2.51 5.51
CA SER A 179 13.03 1.76 5.54
C SER A 179 13.95 2.13 6.71
N ARG A 180 13.71 3.28 7.36
CA ARG A 180 14.42 3.73 8.56
C ARG A 180 13.86 3.15 9.86
N TRP A 181 12.67 2.54 9.80
CA TRP A 181 12.04 1.93 10.97
C TRP A 181 12.61 0.53 11.27
N PRO A 182 12.69 0.13 12.55
CA PRO A 182 13.25 -1.17 12.93
C PRO A 182 12.48 -2.31 12.29
N VAL A 183 13.14 -3.37 11.80
CA VAL A 183 12.45 -4.53 11.20
C VAL A 183 11.65 -4.16 9.92
N GLY A 184 12.05 -3.09 9.24
CA GLY A 184 11.52 -2.70 7.93
C GLY A 184 12.11 -3.51 6.77
N GLY A 185 11.33 -3.63 5.68
CA GLY A 185 11.81 -4.15 4.40
C GLY A 185 11.20 -5.48 3.97
N VAL A 186 11.87 -6.18 3.06
CA VAL A 186 11.40 -7.50 2.58
C VAL A 186 11.51 -8.51 3.72
N PRO A 187 10.46 -9.32 4.01
CA PRO A 187 10.53 -10.31 5.06
C PRO A 187 11.67 -11.31 4.82
N PRO A 188 12.28 -11.88 5.87
CA PRO A 188 13.18 -13.01 5.75
C PRO A 188 12.56 -14.19 4.99
N HIS A 189 13.40 -15.11 4.53
CA HIS A 189 12.92 -16.43 4.11
C HIS A 189 12.75 -17.30 5.36
N PHE A 190 11.60 -17.96 5.51
CA PHE A 190 11.34 -18.84 6.65
C PHE A 190 11.29 -20.31 6.21
N ALA A 191 11.93 -21.20 6.94
CA ALA A 191 11.96 -22.63 6.64
C ALA A 191 10.65 -23.34 7.01
N SER A 192 9.91 -22.81 8.00
CA SER A 192 8.66 -23.38 8.51
C SER A 192 7.84 -22.31 9.25
N VAL A 193 6.62 -22.67 9.65
CA VAL A 193 5.81 -21.83 10.56
C VAL A 193 6.47 -21.65 11.93
N SER A 194 7.24 -22.64 12.42
CA SER A 194 7.99 -22.52 13.67
C SER A 194 9.10 -21.49 13.54
N ASP A 195 9.88 -21.55 12.45
CA ASP A 195 10.95 -20.58 12.17
C ASP A 195 10.40 -19.14 12.02
N TYR A 196 9.22 -19.01 11.41
CA TYR A 196 8.50 -17.73 11.36
C TYR A 196 8.13 -17.21 12.74
N GLN A 197 7.56 -18.07 13.60
CA GLN A 197 7.14 -17.68 14.95
C GLN A 197 8.33 -17.37 15.85
N GLU A 198 9.36 -18.22 15.85
CA GLU A 198 10.60 -18.04 16.61
C GLU A 198 11.29 -16.72 16.25
N SER A 199 11.31 -16.37 14.96
CA SER A 199 11.87 -15.09 14.49
C SER A 199 11.10 -13.90 15.06
N ILE A 200 9.76 -13.95 15.07
CA ILE A 200 8.92 -12.88 15.63
C ILE A 200 9.09 -12.78 17.15
N ASP A 201 9.05 -13.92 17.84
CA ASP A 201 9.21 -13.99 19.29
C ASP A 201 10.57 -13.42 19.72
N ALA A 202 11.63 -13.71 18.97
CA ALA A 202 12.95 -13.14 19.21
C ALA A 202 12.99 -11.62 19.00
N LEU A 203 12.32 -11.10 17.96
CA LEU A 203 12.22 -9.67 17.69
C LEU A 203 11.48 -8.94 18.81
N VAL A 204 10.36 -9.48 19.28
CA VAL A 204 9.60 -8.92 20.41
C VAL A 204 10.41 -9.01 21.71
N ALA A 205 11.03 -10.16 21.99
CA ALA A 205 11.85 -10.34 23.19
C ALA A 205 13.06 -9.40 23.23
N SER A 206 13.58 -8.98 22.07
CA SER A 206 14.67 -8.00 21.99
C SER A 206 14.26 -6.58 22.42
N SER A 207 12.95 -6.30 22.57
CA SER A 207 12.39 -4.98 22.84
C SER A 207 12.69 -3.92 21.76
N VAL A 208 13.22 -4.32 20.60
CA VAL A 208 13.35 -3.45 19.41
C VAL A 208 11.97 -3.10 18.84
N ILE A 209 11.01 -4.04 18.96
CA ILE A 209 9.59 -3.83 18.70
C ILE A 209 8.78 -4.24 19.94
N SER A 210 7.69 -3.54 20.23
CA SER A 210 6.80 -3.83 21.37
C SER A 210 5.82 -4.95 21.10
N ASP A 211 5.41 -5.09 19.84
CA ASP A 211 4.45 -6.07 19.36
C ASP A 211 4.60 -6.28 17.84
N THR A 212 3.90 -7.29 17.35
CA THR A 212 3.75 -7.68 15.93
C THR A 212 3.20 -6.57 15.05
N GLY A 213 2.49 -5.59 15.62
CA GLY A 213 2.00 -4.40 14.92
C GLY A 213 3.14 -3.51 14.40
N GLN A 214 4.34 -3.61 14.99
CA GLN A 214 5.56 -2.91 14.54
C GLN A 214 6.45 -3.77 13.63
N LEU A 215 5.94 -4.88 13.08
CA LEU A 215 6.61 -5.58 11.97
C LEU A 215 6.37 -4.80 10.67
N TYR A 216 7.29 -3.91 10.31
CA TYR A 216 7.24 -3.11 9.07
C TYR A 216 7.73 -3.87 7.83
N TRP A 217 7.51 -5.18 7.81
CA TRP A 217 7.76 -5.99 6.62
C TRP A 217 6.80 -5.61 5.49
N HIS A 218 7.33 -5.62 4.27
CA HIS A 218 6.59 -5.37 3.04
C HIS A 218 5.50 -6.43 2.74
N ALA A 219 5.59 -7.60 3.36
CA ALA A 219 4.52 -8.57 3.46
C ALA A 219 4.67 -9.40 4.73
N ARG A 220 3.57 -9.88 5.31
CA ARG A 220 3.56 -10.71 6.53
C ARG A 220 2.34 -11.61 6.60
N LEU A 221 2.32 -12.54 7.55
CA LEU A 221 1.06 -13.18 7.95
C LEU A 221 0.31 -12.21 8.85
N SER A 222 -0.99 -12.05 8.60
CA SER A 222 -1.84 -11.33 9.54
C SER A 222 -1.97 -12.13 10.84
N GLU A 223 -1.92 -11.42 11.97
CA GLU A 223 -2.16 -12.00 13.28
C GLU A 223 -3.66 -12.21 13.53
N ARG A 224 -4.48 -11.30 13.00
CA ARG A 224 -5.93 -11.27 13.21
C ARG A 224 -6.68 -12.15 12.22
N TYR A 225 -6.25 -12.17 10.97
CA TYR A 225 -6.94 -12.86 9.88
C TYR A 225 -6.08 -13.99 9.31
N PRO A 226 -6.68 -15.09 8.82
CA PRO A 226 -5.95 -16.17 8.16
C PRO A 226 -5.55 -15.74 6.74
N THR A 227 -4.68 -14.73 6.65
CA THR A 227 -4.31 -14.07 5.40
C THR A 227 -2.82 -13.80 5.32
N VAL A 228 -2.29 -13.81 4.10
CA VAL A 228 -1.03 -13.11 3.79
C VAL A 228 -1.38 -11.67 3.45
N GLU A 229 -0.67 -10.74 4.04
CA GLU A 229 -0.89 -9.30 3.93
C GLU A 229 0.30 -8.65 3.20
N VAL A 230 0.06 -8.03 2.06
CA VAL A 230 1.07 -7.28 1.28
C VAL A 230 0.91 -5.78 1.57
N ARG A 231 1.99 -5.15 2.05
CA ARG A 231 1.99 -3.77 2.61
C ARG A 231 3.01 -2.82 1.96
N CYS A 232 3.73 -3.26 0.92
CA CYS A 232 4.72 -2.42 0.25
C CYS A 232 4.13 -1.27 -0.57
N MET A 233 2.84 -1.32 -0.90
CA MET A 233 2.24 -0.39 -1.84
C MET A 233 1.96 0.96 -1.21
N ASP A 234 2.19 2.01 -1.99
CA ASP A 234 1.65 3.33 -1.78
C ASP A 234 0.11 3.29 -1.95
N VAL A 235 -0.65 4.17 -1.28
CA VAL A 235 -2.08 4.35 -1.61
C VAL A 235 -2.24 4.85 -3.05
N GLN A 236 -3.28 4.42 -3.78
CA GLN A 236 -3.44 4.74 -5.20
C GLN A 236 -4.35 5.94 -5.46
N LEU A 237 -4.01 6.76 -6.47
CA LEU A 237 -4.84 7.92 -6.86
C LEU A 237 -6.27 7.51 -7.18
N ARG A 238 -6.47 6.45 -7.98
CA ARG A 238 -7.78 5.99 -8.43
C ARG A 238 -8.17 4.64 -7.83
N VAL A 239 -9.47 4.41 -7.71
CA VAL A 239 -10.02 3.14 -7.18
C VAL A 239 -9.72 1.95 -8.10
N ASP A 240 -9.70 2.17 -9.41
CA ASP A 240 -9.44 1.11 -10.37
C ASP A 240 -7.97 0.65 -10.33
N ASP A 241 -7.01 1.55 -10.14
CA ASP A 241 -5.60 1.20 -9.88
C ASP A 241 -5.45 0.37 -8.58
N ALA A 242 -6.16 0.75 -7.52
CA ALA A 242 -6.20 -0.03 -6.28
C ALA A 242 -6.79 -1.44 -6.52
N ALA A 243 -7.92 -1.54 -7.22
CA ALA A 243 -8.53 -2.84 -7.55
C ALA A 243 -7.64 -3.70 -8.46
N MET A 244 -6.94 -3.10 -9.43
CA MET A 244 -5.95 -3.78 -10.28
C MET A 244 -4.83 -4.40 -9.44
N LEU A 245 -4.23 -3.61 -8.53
CA LEU A 245 -3.15 -4.09 -7.67
C LEU A 245 -3.63 -5.18 -6.70
N ALA A 246 -4.85 -5.06 -6.16
CA ALA A 246 -5.47 -6.12 -5.37
C ALA A 246 -5.64 -7.43 -6.18
N GLY A 247 -6.01 -7.32 -7.46
CA GLY A 247 -6.08 -8.43 -8.40
C GLY A 247 -4.73 -9.10 -8.65
N ILE A 248 -3.68 -8.29 -8.85
CA ILE A 248 -2.31 -8.79 -9.03
C ILE A 248 -1.84 -9.53 -7.77
N VAL A 249 -2.04 -8.95 -6.58
CA VAL A 249 -1.66 -9.61 -5.31
C VAL A 249 -2.45 -10.90 -5.10
N ARG A 250 -3.75 -10.91 -5.39
CA ARG A 250 -4.60 -12.12 -5.34
C ARG A 250 -4.08 -13.20 -6.28
N ALA A 251 -3.77 -12.84 -7.52
CA ALA A 251 -3.28 -13.78 -8.53
C ALA A 251 -1.88 -14.31 -8.20
N LEU A 252 -0.98 -13.47 -7.69
CA LEU A 252 0.34 -13.91 -7.20
C LEU A 252 0.22 -14.89 -6.03
N ALA A 253 -0.67 -14.62 -5.07
CA ALA A 253 -0.93 -15.53 -3.97
C ALA A 253 -1.57 -16.84 -4.45
N ALA A 254 -2.52 -16.80 -5.38
CA ALA A 254 -3.12 -17.97 -5.99
C ALA A 254 -2.10 -18.85 -6.74
N THR A 255 -1.23 -18.24 -7.55
CA THR A 255 -0.12 -18.95 -8.21
C THR A 255 0.83 -19.55 -7.17
N ALA A 256 1.21 -18.80 -6.14
CA ALA A 256 2.09 -19.30 -5.08
C ALA A 256 1.48 -20.46 -4.27
N LEU A 257 0.16 -20.45 -4.05
CA LEU A 257 -0.58 -21.54 -3.43
C LEU A 257 -0.54 -22.80 -4.29
N ARG A 258 -0.79 -22.67 -5.60
CA ARG A 258 -0.74 -23.77 -6.55
C ARG A 258 0.66 -24.37 -6.64
N ASP A 259 1.68 -23.52 -6.79
CA ASP A 259 3.09 -23.92 -6.80
C ASP A 259 3.48 -24.68 -5.52
N HIS A 260 2.95 -24.27 -4.37
CA HIS A 260 3.19 -24.98 -3.11
C HIS A 260 2.55 -26.38 -3.10
N GLN A 261 1.30 -26.49 -3.56
CA GLN A 261 0.57 -27.76 -3.66
C GLN A 261 1.24 -28.72 -4.64
N ASP A 262 1.77 -28.20 -5.75
CA ASP A 262 2.48 -28.98 -6.77
C ASP A 262 3.93 -29.29 -6.39
N GLY A 263 4.40 -28.85 -5.22
CA GLY A 263 5.76 -29.09 -4.75
C GLY A 263 6.85 -28.33 -5.51
N VAL A 264 6.47 -27.30 -6.27
CA VAL A 264 7.40 -26.42 -6.99
C VAL A 264 8.25 -25.66 -5.98
N THR A 265 9.58 -25.76 -6.10
CA THR A 265 10.49 -25.06 -5.19
C THR A 265 10.51 -23.56 -5.51
N GLY A 266 10.19 -22.75 -4.50
CA GLY A 266 10.25 -21.29 -4.62
C GLY A 266 11.68 -20.77 -4.83
N GLN A 267 11.79 -19.64 -5.52
CA GLN A 267 13.07 -19.05 -5.83
C GLN A 267 13.76 -18.45 -4.58
N LYS A 268 15.01 -18.83 -4.36
CA LYS A 268 15.83 -18.28 -3.27
C LYS A 268 16.73 -17.17 -3.81
N VAL A 269 16.34 -15.93 -3.55
CA VAL A 269 17.14 -14.73 -3.83
C VAL A 269 17.81 -14.25 -2.54
N ARG A 270 19.06 -13.80 -2.67
CA ARG A 270 19.82 -13.22 -1.55
C ARG A 270 19.09 -11.99 -0.99
N PRO A 271 18.97 -11.85 0.34
CA PRO A 271 18.26 -10.71 0.95
C PRO A 271 18.78 -9.35 0.49
N GLU A 272 20.09 -9.22 0.29
CA GLU A 272 20.73 -7.97 -0.15
C GLU A 272 20.27 -7.53 -1.54
N ILE A 273 19.99 -8.50 -2.42
CA ILE A 273 19.47 -8.26 -3.77
C ILE A 273 18.00 -7.84 -3.72
N LEU A 274 17.20 -8.45 -2.83
CA LEU A 274 15.81 -8.05 -2.63
C LEU A 274 15.71 -6.64 -2.06
N GLN A 275 16.58 -6.28 -1.12
CA GLN A 275 16.66 -4.91 -0.59
C GLN A 275 17.09 -3.91 -1.67
N ALA A 276 18.09 -4.25 -2.49
CA ALA A 276 18.50 -3.42 -3.63
C ALA A 276 17.36 -3.25 -4.65
N ALA A 277 16.59 -4.31 -4.93
CA ALA A 277 15.43 -4.27 -5.81
C ALA A 277 14.33 -3.33 -5.27
N MET A 278 14.03 -3.38 -3.98
CA MET A 278 13.05 -2.47 -3.34
C MET A 278 13.49 -1.02 -3.43
N TRP A 279 14.76 -0.72 -3.12
CA TRP A 279 15.27 0.64 -3.21
C TRP A 279 15.23 1.17 -4.66
N HIS A 280 15.64 0.33 -5.63
CA HIS A 280 15.64 0.67 -7.05
C HIS A 280 14.22 0.93 -7.57
N ALA A 281 13.26 0.07 -7.19
CA ALA A 281 11.84 0.26 -7.48
C ALA A 281 11.31 1.56 -6.85
N ALA A 282 11.62 1.84 -5.58
CA ALA A 282 11.22 3.08 -4.91
C ALA A 282 11.78 4.32 -5.62
N ARG A 283 13.01 4.26 -6.12
CA ARG A 283 13.68 5.37 -6.81
C ARG A 283 13.09 5.65 -8.18
N HIS A 284 12.80 4.61 -8.95
CA HIS A 284 12.51 4.75 -10.38
C HIS A 284 11.07 4.48 -10.77
N GLY A 285 10.27 3.80 -9.94
CA GLY A 285 8.96 3.29 -10.37
C GLY A 285 9.11 2.49 -11.66
N LEU A 286 8.23 2.74 -12.63
CA LEU A 286 8.30 2.11 -13.96
C LEU A 286 9.12 2.90 -15.00
N SER A 287 9.75 4.02 -14.61
CA SER A 287 10.43 4.93 -15.55
C SER A 287 11.85 4.49 -15.97
N SER A 288 12.36 3.39 -15.42
CA SER A 288 13.72 2.89 -15.67
C SER A 288 13.78 1.37 -15.72
N THR A 289 14.99 0.81 -15.63
CA THR A 289 15.17 -0.63 -15.40
C THR A 289 14.61 -1.02 -14.03
N LEU A 290 14.23 -2.29 -13.89
CA LEU A 290 13.91 -2.96 -12.65
C LEU A 290 14.85 -4.15 -12.45
N LEU A 291 14.81 -4.78 -11.28
CA LEU A 291 15.41 -6.10 -11.08
C LEU A 291 14.32 -7.17 -11.27
N ASP A 292 14.59 -8.15 -12.14
CA ASP A 292 13.71 -9.31 -12.35
C ASP A 292 13.64 -10.22 -11.10
N THR A 293 12.82 -11.26 -11.14
CA THR A 293 12.67 -12.23 -10.03
C THR A 293 13.97 -12.92 -9.65
N ARG A 294 14.99 -12.92 -10.53
CA ARG A 294 16.35 -13.43 -10.31
C ARG A 294 17.34 -12.37 -9.83
N GLY A 295 16.89 -11.13 -9.65
CA GLY A 295 17.72 -10.01 -9.23
C GLY A 295 18.59 -9.42 -10.33
N ARG A 296 18.26 -9.66 -11.61
CA ARG A 296 19.02 -9.16 -12.76
C ARG A 296 18.34 -7.93 -13.34
N PRO A 297 19.10 -6.91 -13.78
CA PRO A 297 18.51 -5.75 -14.44
C PRO A 297 17.74 -6.13 -15.71
N ALA A 298 16.53 -5.62 -15.85
CA ALA A 298 15.67 -5.77 -17.03
C ALA A 298 14.85 -4.48 -17.22
N SER A 299 14.26 -4.27 -18.40
CA SER A 299 13.35 -3.12 -18.59
C SER A 299 12.09 -3.29 -17.74
N ALA A 300 11.46 -2.19 -17.30
CA ALA A 300 10.19 -2.28 -16.58
C ALA A 300 9.13 -3.05 -17.38
N GLY A 301 9.09 -2.86 -18.71
CA GLY A 301 8.20 -3.60 -19.61
C GLY A 301 8.44 -5.11 -19.56
N ASP A 302 9.69 -5.56 -19.65
CA ASP A 302 10.02 -7.00 -19.62
C ASP A 302 9.64 -7.63 -18.27
N VAL A 303 9.90 -6.93 -17.16
CA VAL A 303 9.52 -7.42 -15.82
C VAL A 303 8.01 -7.48 -15.65
N LEU A 304 7.27 -6.53 -16.21
CA LEU A 304 5.80 -6.55 -16.19
C LEU A 304 5.24 -7.64 -17.10
N CYS A 305 5.84 -7.91 -18.26
CA CYS A 305 5.49 -9.07 -19.08
C CYS A 305 5.71 -10.38 -18.32
N GLU A 306 6.85 -10.55 -17.65
CA GLU A 306 7.14 -11.74 -16.82
C GLU A 306 6.10 -11.89 -15.69
N LEU A 307 5.72 -10.79 -15.04
CA LEU A 307 4.68 -10.77 -14.02
C LEU A 307 3.32 -11.21 -14.60
N VAL A 308 2.88 -10.59 -15.70
CA VAL A 308 1.59 -10.89 -16.33
C VAL A 308 1.53 -12.35 -16.75
N GLU A 309 2.54 -12.85 -17.48
CA GLU A 309 2.64 -14.26 -17.87
C GLU A 309 2.56 -15.21 -16.67
N HIS A 310 3.21 -14.87 -15.55
CA HIS A 310 3.19 -15.66 -14.33
C HIS A 310 1.81 -15.72 -13.65
N ILE A 311 1.02 -14.65 -13.73
CA ILE A 311 -0.28 -14.55 -13.04
C ILE A 311 -1.49 -14.80 -13.94
N THR A 312 -1.34 -14.80 -15.28
CA THR A 312 -2.43 -15.01 -16.24
C THR A 312 -3.30 -16.23 -15.90
N PRO A 313 -2.75 -17.43 -15.60
CA PRO A 313 -3.59 -18.58 -15.27
C PRO A 313 -4.46 -18.38 -14.03
N ALA A 314 -4.00 -17.61 -13.05
CA ALA A 314 -4.77 -17.30 -11.84
C ALA A 314 -5.80 -16.19 -12.11
N LEU A 315 -5.46 -15.20 -12.94
CA LEU A 315 -6.42 -14.16 -13.36
C LEU A 315 -7.60 -14.77 -14.13
N GLU A 316 -7.32 -15.73 -15.02
CA GLU A 316 -8.36 -16.44 -15.77
C GLU A 316 -9.24 -17.30 -14.86
N GLU A 317 -8.64 -18.07 -13.95
CA GLU A 317 -9.38 -18.90 -12.98
C GLU A 317 -10.36 -18.07 -12.13
N HIS A 318 -9.93 -16.89 -11.71
CA HIS A 318 -10.71 -16.02 -10.83
C HIS A 318 -11.59 -14.99 -11.57
N GLY A 319 -11.55 -14.94 -12.90
CA GLY A 319 -12.33 -14.00 -13.71
C GLY A 319 -11.85 -12.54 -13.61
N ASP A 320 -10.59 -12.34 -13.22
CA ASP A 320 -9.99 -11.02 -12.98
C ASP A 320 -9.33 -10.41 -14.22
N THR A 321 -9.07 -11.20 -15.25
CA THR A 321 -8.37 -10.77 -16.49
C THR A 321 -8.93 -9.46 -17.04
N ARG A 322 -10.27 -9.37 -17.16
CA ARG A 322 -10.96 -8.17 -17.68
C ARG A 322 -10.84 -6.92 -16.80
N HIS A 323 -10.60 -7.10 -15.50
CA HIS A 323 -10.38 -5.99 -14.57
C HIS A 323 -8.91 -5.57 -14.54
N VAL A 324 -7.97 -6.50 -14.72
CA VAL A 324 -6.55 -6.25 -14.48
C VAL A 324 -5.79 -5.84 -15.74
N GLU A 325 -5.88 -6.59 -16.83
CA GLU A 325 -5.01 -6.38 -18.01
C GLU A 325 -5.17 -5.01 -18.70
N PRO A 326 -6.40 -4.47 -18.89
CA PRO A 326 -6.56 -3.15 -19.48
C PRO A 326 -5.92 -2.05 -18.62
N LEU A 327 -5.95 -2.21 -17.29
CA LEU A 327 -5.39 -1.25 -16.34
C LEU A 327 -3.86 -1.32 -16.30
N ILE A 328 -3.25 -2.51 -16.46
CA ILE A 328 -1.80 -2.62 -16.65
C ILE A 328 -1.37 -1.90 -17.93
N SER A 329 -2.12 -2.08 -19.01
CA SER A 329 -1.85 -1.37 -20.28
C SER A 329 -1.97 0.15 -20.12
N ARG A 330 -2.95 0.62 -19.35
CA ARG A 330 -3.09 2.04 -18.99
C ARG A 330 -1.91 2.53 -18.17
N LEU A 331 -1.49 1.78 -17.14
CA LEU A 331 -0.37 2.11 -16.27
C LEU A 331 0.93 2.27 -17.08
N LEU A 332 1.20 1.37 -18.02
CA LEU A 332 2.36 1.46 -18.91
C LEU A 332 2.33 2.69 -19.83
N ARG A 333 1.13 3.14 -20.24
CA ARG A 333 0.95 4.29 -21.13
C ARG A 333 0.95 5.63 -20.39
N GLU A 334 0.32 5.70 -19.22
CA GLU A 334 0.08 6.93 -18.47
C GLU A 334 1.12 7.16 -17.37
N GLY A 335 1.83 6.10 -16.97
CA GLY A 335 2.74 6.10 -15.83
C GLY A 335 2.02 5.87 -14.50
N THR A 336 2.83 5.73 -13.47
CA THR A 336 2.40 5.53 -12.07
C THR A 336 1.73 6.78 -11.50
N GLY A 337 1.13 6.68 -10.30
CA GLY A 337 0.60 7.85 -9.60
C GLY A 337 1.66 8.94 -9.39
N ALA A 338 2.92 8.55 -9.17
CA ALA A 338 4.04 9.47 -9.08
C ALA A 338 4.30 10.23 -10.40
N ASP A 339 4.22 9.56 -11.54
CA ASP A 339 4.39 10.19 -12.86
C ASP A 339 3.24 11.15 -13.15
N GLN A 340 2.01 10.75 -12.80
CA GLN A 340 0.82 11.57 -12.97
C GLN A 340 0.87 12.84 -12.11
N GLN A 341 1.27 12.73 -10.84
CA GLN A 341 1.47 13.89 -9.95
C GLN A 341 2.54 14.86 -10.49
N ARG A 342 3.69 14.36 -10.97
CA ARG A 342 4.73 15.19 -11.62
C ARG A 342 4.21 15.89 -12.87
N ASN A 343 3.47 15.17 -13.71
CA ASN A 343 2.86 15.72 -14.91
C ASN A 343 1.82 16.79 -14.58
N ALA A 344 1.04 16.61 -13.52
CA ALA A 344 0.07 17.60 -13.05
C ALA A 344 0.76 18.89 -12.60
N LEU A 345 1.84 18.79 -11.80
CA LEU A 345 2.62 19.95 -11.37
C LEU A 345 3.27 20.68 -12.55
N ALA A 346 3.85 19.93 -13.51
CA ALA A 346 4.49 20.51 -14.70
C ALA A 346 3.50 21.26 -15.61
N ARG A 347 2.22 20.85 -15.65
CA ARG A 347 1.15 21.50 -16.43
C ARG A 347 0.47 22.64 -15.67
N GLY A 348 0.21 22.45 -14.39
CA GLY A 348 -0.56 23.35 -13.53
C GLY A 348 0.26 24.48 -12.89
N GLY A 349 1.58 24.33 -12.83
CA GLY A 349 2.53 25.39 -12.45
C GLY A 349 2.71 25.61 -10.95
N ASP A 350 1.82 25.10 -10.08
CA ASP A 350 1.95 25.24 -8.63
C ASP A 350 1.41 24.03 -7.83
N ILE A 351 1.66 24.06 -6.52
CA ILE A 351 1.28 22.98 -5.60
C ILE A 351 -0.23 22.96 -5.31
N ALA A 352 -0.93 24.08 -5.49
CA ALA A 352 -2.39 24.10 -5.38
C ALA A 352 -3.02 23.28 -6.51
N ALA A 353 -2.50 23.38 -7.73
CA ALA A 353 -2.90 22.54 -8.85
C ALA A 353 -2.63 21.06 -8.59
N LEU A 354 -1.49 20.71 -8.00
CA LEU A 354 -1.18 19.34 -7.58
C LEU A 354 -2.17 18.82 -6.52
N THR A 355 -2.47 19.62 -5.50
CA THR A 355 -3.42 19.26 -4.44
C THR A 355 -4.82 19.04 -5.02
N ASN A 356 -5.26 19.93 -5.91
CA ASN A 356 -6.53 19.79 -6.61
C ASN A 356 -6.58 18.53 -7.47
N PHE A 357 -5.50 18.23 -8.20
CA PHE A 357 -5.39 17.00 -8.98
C PHE A 357 -5.53 15.76 -8.10
N ILE A 358 -4.73 15.64 -7.03
CA ILE A 358 -4.77 14.47 -6.12
C ILE A 358 -6.16 14.28 -5.53
N THR A 359 -6.76 15.35 -5.00
CA THR A 359 -8.07 15.28 -4.31
C THR A 359 -9.22 15.01 -5.28
N GLN A 360 -9.12 15.41 -6.55
CA GLN A 360 -10.10 15.06 -7.59
C GLN A 360 -9.97 13.60 -8.01
N GLU A 361 -8.75 13.14 -8.31
CA GLU A 361 -8.48 11.77 -8.71
C GLU A 361 -8.87 10.76 -7.62
N THR A 362 -8.72 11.14 -6.34
CA THR A 362 -9.05 10.32 -5.17
C THR A 362 -10.45 9.68 -5.26
N ILE A 363 -11.45 10.39 -5.79
CA ILE A 363 -12.83 9.92 -5.86
C ILE A 363 -13.24 9.39 -7.24
N LEU A 364 -12.30 9.25 -8.17
CA LEU A 364 -12.58 8.68 -9.50
C LEU A 364 -12.52 7.15 -9.46
N GLY A 365 -13.55 6.52 -10.04
CA GLY A 365 -13.58 5.11 -10.41
C GLY A 365 -13.33 4.93 -11.91
N ALA A 366 -13.37 3.67 -12.37
CA ALA A 366 -13.39 3.40 -13.81
C ALA A 366 -14.56 4.18 -14.47
N PRO A 367 -14.37 4.82 -15.63
CA PRO A 367 -15.49 5.39 -16.36
C PRO A 367 -16.50 4.27 -16.62
N ASP A 368 -17.79 4.53 -16.39
CA ASP A 368 -18.87 3.58 -16.63
C ASP A 368 -18.71 2.97 -18.03
N THR A 369 -18.21 1.74 -18.11
CA THR A 369 -18.22 0.97 -19.35
C THR A 369 -19.61 0.37 -19.47
N SER A 370 -20.55 1.21 -19.91
CA SER A 370 -21.89 0.79 -20.34
C SER A 370 -21.84 -0.10 -21.58
#